data_AF-A0A1V5L125-F1
#
_entry.id   AF-A0A1V5L125-F1
#
_cell.length_a   1.000
_cell.length_b   1.000
_cell.length_c   1.000
_cell.angle_alpha   90.00
_cell.angle_beta   90.00
_cell.angle_gamma   90.00
#
_symmetry.space_group_name_H-M   'P 1'
#
loop_
_entity.id
_entity.type
_entity.pdbx_description
1 polymer ?
#
loop_
_entity_poly.entity_id
_entity_poly.type
_entity_poly.pdbx_seq_one_letter_code
_entity_poly.pdbx_strand_id
1 'polypeptide(L)'
;MAHLDTKHGPDVFYRLRELLPGDGIEVHGAGGEVAVFAVESQEEVLKRELPTERIWNQTTQAALRLITCAGEFDTAGGHYLSNTIVYAHLEAS
;
A
#
# COMPACT_ATOMS: atom_id res chain seq x y z
N MET A 1 -0.89 -6.71 1.39
CA MET A 1 -0.09 -6.32 2.58
C MET A 1 1.23 -7.02 2.48
N ALA A 2 2.33 -6.29 2.64
CA ALA A 2 3.68 -6.86 2.76
C ALA A 2 4.50 -6.00 3.72
N HIS A 3 5.58 -6.56 4.27
CA HIS A 3 6.41 -5.86 5.25
C HIS A 3 7.23 -4.75 4.59
N LEU A 4 7.60 -3.74 5.39
CA LEU A 4 8.46 -2.64 4.98
C LEU A 4 9.91 -3.10 4.92
N ASP A 5 10.32 -3.86 5.94
CA ASP A 5 11.65 -4.37 6.14
C ASP A 5 11.61 -5.65 6.98
N THR A 6 12.76 -6.31 7.02
CA THR A 6 13.05 -7.41 7.92
C THR A 6 14.31 -7.09 8.71
N LYS A 7 14.65 -7.96 9.68
CA LYS A 7 15.94 -7.88 10.39
C LYS A 7 17.18 -7.95 9.46
N HIS A 8 16.99 -8.31 8.19
CA HIS A 8 18.05 -8.48 7.20
C HIS A 8 18.08 -7.39 6.12
N GLY A 9 17.19 -6.38 6.19
CA GLY A 9 17.16 -5.27 5.23
C GLY A 9 15.76 -4.97 4.67
N PRO A 10 15.67 -4.07 3.69
CA PRO A 10 14.41 -3.65 3.08
C PRO A 10 13.66 -4.83 2.44
N ASP A 11 12.33 -4.86 2.60
CA ASP A 11 11.44 -5.87 2.00
C ASP A 11 10.65 -5.27 0.82
N VAL A 12 9.80 -6.06 0.16
CA VAL A 12 9.14 -5.76 -1.12
C VAL A 12 8.36 -4.43 -1.12
N PHE A 13 7.89 -3.92 0.02
CA PHE A 13 7.19 -2.64 0.13
C PHE A 13 8.04 -1.49 0.68
N TYR A 14 9.36 -1.66 0.84
CA TYR A 14 10.27 -0.61 1.35
C TYR A 14 10.14 0.74 0.61
N ARG A 15 9.95 0.69 -0.71
CA ARG A 15 9.83 1.86 -1.59
C ARG A 15 8.38 2.29 -1.83
N LEU A 16 7.40 1.67 -1.17
CA LEU A 16 5.98 1.95 -1.41
C LEU A 16 5.63 3.42 -1.17
N ARG A 17 6.29 4.06 -0.19
CA ARG A 17 6.17 5.50 0.13
C ARG A 17 6.64 6.46 -0.97
N GLU A 18 7.35 5.94 -1.97
CA GLU A 18 7.87 6.72 -3.09
C GLU A 18 6.85 6.84 -4.23
N LEU A 19 5.75 6.08 -4.20
CA LEU A 19 4.71 6.14 -5.21
C LEU A 19 3.95 7.48 -5.15
N LEU A 20 3.75 8.07 -6.31
CA LEU A 20 3.06 9.34 -6.51
C LEU A 20 1.78 9.15 -7.33
N PRO A 21 0.80 10.07 -7.20
CA PRO A 21 -0.38 10.05 -8.06
C PRO A 21 -0.01 10.01 -9.55
N GLY A 22 -0.61 9.08 -10.28
CA GLY A 22 -0.34 8.80 -11.70
C GLY A 22 0.70 7.70 -11.95
N ASP A 23 1.44 7.24 -10.94
CA ASP A 23 2.32 6.08 -11.10
C ASP A 23 1.51 4.81 -11.42
N GLY A 24 2.03 3.99 -12.33
CA GLY A 24 1.41 2.73 -12.75
C GLY A 24 1.83 1.55 -11.87
N ILE A 25 0.88 0.68 -11.55
CA ILE A 25 1.09 -0.59 -10.84
C ILE A 25 0.55 -1.72 -11.71
N GLU A 26 1.45 -2.61 -12.15
CA GLU A 26 1.09 -3.82 -12.88
C GLU A 26 0.84 -4.99 -11.91
N VAL A 27 -0.33 -5.62 -12.06
CA VAL A 27 -0.68 -6.84 -11.33
C VAL A 27 -0.78 -7.99 -12.33
N HIS A 28 0.18 -8.90 -12.25
CA HIS A 28 0.21 -10.10 -13.08
C HIS A 28 -0.68 -11.19 -12.47
N GLY A 29 -1.71 -11.57 -13.21
CA GLY A 29 -2.59 -12.67 -12.85
C GLY A 29 -2.00 -14.03 -13.20
N ALA A 30 -2.55 -15.09 -12.61
CA ALA A 30 -2.06 -16.45 -12.82
C ALA A 30 -2.33 -16.99 -14.24
N GLY A 31 -3.28 -16.38 -14.97
CA GLY A 31 -3.60 -16.73 -16.35
C GLY A 31 -2.77 -16.00 -17.41
N GLY A 32 -1.83 -15.13 -17.00
CA GLY A 32 -0.99 -14.33 -17.89
C GLY A 32 -1.56 -12.96 -18.26
N GLU A 33 -2.76 -12.61 -17.77
CA GLU A 33 -3.31 -11.27 -17.83
C GLU A 33 -2.53 -10.27 -16.96
N VAL A 34 -2.54 -8.99 -17.37
CA VAL A 34 -1.93 -7.90 -16.62
C VAL A 34 -2.96 -6.80 -16.44
N ALA A 35 -3.30 -6.51 -15.18
CA ALA A 35 -4.12 -5.37 -14.83
C ALA A 35 -3.22 -4.19 -14.44
N VAL A 36 -3.46 -3.02 -15.03
CA VAL A 36 -2.74 -1.78 -14.74
C VAL A 36 -3.60 -0.88 -13.88
N PHE A 37 -3.07 -0.52 -12.72
CA PHE A 37 -3.69 0.42 -11.79
C PHE A 37 -2.91 1.72 -11.75
N ALA A 38 -3.60 2.86 -11.71
CA ALA A 38 -2.98 4.16 -11.51
C ALA A 38 -3.11 4.59 -10.04
N VAL A 39 -2.01 5.04 -9.45
CA VAL A 39 -2.01 5.59 -8.08
C VAL A 39 -2.84 6.87 -8.04
N GLU A 40 -3.76 6.94 -7.08
CA GLU A 40 -4.60 8.11 -6.81
C GLU A 40 -3.98 9.00 -5.74
N SER A 41 -3.53 8.36 -4.65
CA SER A 41 -3.03 9.04 -3.46
C SER A 41 -2.28 8.08 -2.55
N GLN A 42 -1.49 8.66 -1.64
CA GLN A 42 -0.92 7.95 -0.51
C GLN A 42 -1.12 8.73 0.79
N GLU A 43 -1.15 8.02 1.91
CA GLU A 43 -1.09 8.61 3.25
C GLU A 43 -0.29 7.74 4.20
N GLU A 44 0.36 8.37 5.17
CA GLU A 44 0.89 7.70 6.36
C GLU A 44 -0.06 7.99 7.53
N VAL A 45 -0.52 6.92 8.19
CA VAL A 45 -1.49 7.01 9.29
C VAL A 45 -1.05 6.14 10.45
N LEU A 46 -1.33 6.58 11.68
CA LEU A 46 -1.10 5.75 12.86
C LEU A 46 -1.94 4.48 12.76
N LYS A 47 -1.38 3.34 13.17
CA LYS A 47 -2.10 2.04 13.15
C LYS A 47 -3.40 2.07 13.94
N ARG A 48 -3.49 2.93 14.96
CA ARG A 48 -4.68 3.12 15.80
C ARG A 48 -5.76 4.03 15.17
N GLU A 49 -5.42 4.72 14.09
CA GLU A 49 -6.25 5.74 13.40
C GLU A 49 -6.47 5.34 11.92
N LEU A 50 -6.42 4.05 11.61
CA LEU A 50 -6.58 3.58 10.24
C LEU A 50 -7.91 4.07 9.63
N PRO A 51 -7.90 4.66 8.42
CA PRO A 51 -9.10 5.16 7.74
C PRO A 51 -9.87 3.98 7.12
N THR A 52 -10.48 3.18 7.98
CA THR A 52 -11.15 1.92 7.64
C THR A 52 -12.16 2.08 6.50
N GLU A 53 -12.98 3.13 6.55
CA GLU A 53 -13.98 3.42 5.53
C GLU A 53 -13.36 3.69 4.16
N ARG A 54 -12.16 4.30 4.08
CA ARG A 54 -11.47 4.55 2.80
C ARG A 54 -10.76 3.31 2.28
N ILE A 55 -10.32 2.42 3.17
CA ILE A 55 -9.65 1.16 2.79
C ILE A 55 -10.69 0.17 2.25
N TRP A 56 -11.85 0.07 2.90
CA TRP A 56 -12.90 -0.91 2.60
C TRP A 56 -14.14 -0.28 1.96
N ASN A 57 -13.99 0.84 1.24
CA ASN A 57 -15.12 1.46 0.55
C ASN A 57 -15.63 0.60 -0.61
N GLN A 58 -16.93 0.73 -0.89
CA GLN A 58 -17.48 0.28 -2.16
C GLN A 58 -17.06 1.26 -3.26
N THR A 59 -16.45 0.74 -4.32
CA THR A 59 -16.01 1.51 -5.48
C THR A 59 -16.76 1.04 -6.73
N THR A 60 -17.00 1.95 -7.66
CA THR A 60 -17.63 1.64 -8.96
C THR A 60 -16.65 1.01 -9.95
N GLN A 61 -15.35 1.14 -9.70
CA GLN A 61 -14.24 0.58 -10.45
C GLN A 61 -13.41 -0.32 -9.54
N ALA A 62 -12.66 -1.28 -10.12
CA ALA A 62 -11.75 -2.10 -9.34
C ALA A 62 -10.69 -1.22 -8.65
N ALA A 63 -10.49 -1.46 -7.36
CA ALA A 63 -9.59 -0.68 -6.51
C ALA A 63 -8.46 -1.56 -5.98
N LEU A 64 -7.26 -0.99 -5.89
CA LEU A 64 -6.09 -1.59 -5.26
C LEU A 64 -5.69 -0.75 -4.04
N ARG A 65 -5.40 -1.44 -2.93
CA ARG A 65 -4.92 -0.85 -1.67
C ARG A 65 -3.65 -1.56 -1.23
N LEU A 66 -2.51 -0.88 -1.28
CA LEU A 66 -1.24 -1.42 -0.81
C LEU A 66 -0.93 -0.81 0.56
N ILE A 67 -0.62 -1.67 1.53
CA ILE A 67 -0.41 -1.27 2.92
C ILE A 67 0.89 -1.90 3.42
N THR A 68 1.75 -1.07 4.02
CA THR A 68 2.98 -1.49 4.70
C THR A 68 3.19 -0.72 6.01
N CYS A 69 4.02 -1.27 6.91
CA CYS A 69 4.43 -0.59 8.14
C CYS A 69 5.23 0.68 7.82
N ALA A 70 5.11 1.73 8.64
CA ALA A 70 5.79 3.01 8.43
C ALA A 70 5.97 3.78 9.74
N GLY A 71 6.57 4.97 9.67
CA GLY A 71 6.77 5.85 10.81
C GLY A 71 7.81 5.35 11.81
N GLU A 72 7.70 5.82 13.05
CA GLU A 72 8.63 5.49 14.13
C GLU A 72 8.51 4.02 14.57
N PHE A 73 9.65 3.37 14.84
CA PHE A 73 9.70 2.03 15.40
C PHE A 73 9.63 2.08 16.93
N ASP A 74 8.54 1.59 17.51
CA ASP A 74 8.43 1.42 18.96
C ASP A 74 9.28 0.22 19.40
N THR A 75 10.41 0.50 20.03
CA THR A 75 11.32 -0.52 20.54
C THR A 75 10.74 -1.32 21.72
N ALA A 76 9.81 -0.75 22.49
CA ALA A 76 9.19 -1.44 23.61
C ALA A 76 8.11 -2.42 23.12
N GLY A 77 7.30 -2.00 22.14
CA GLY A 77 6.28 -2.82 21.50
C GLY A 77 6.77 -3.68 20.33
N GLY A 78 7.99 -3.48 19.85
CA GLY A 78 8.60 -4.23 18.75
C GLY A 78 7.93 -4.04 17.39
N HIS A 79 7.32 -2.87 17.12
CA HIS A 79 6.61 -2.61 15.88
C HIS A 79 6.65 -1.13 15.46
N TYR A 80 6.50 -0.90 14.16
CA TYR A 80 6.25 0.43 13.60
C TYR A 80 4.89 0.98 14.03
N LEU A 81 4.81 2.27 14.36
CA LEU A 81 3.59 2.92 14.86
C LEU A 81 2.59 3.29 13.77
N SER A 82 3.05 3.47 12.53
CA SER A 82 2.22 3.89 11.40
C SER A 82 2.13 2.81 10.32
N ASN A 83 1.25 3.04 9.36
CA ASN A 83 1.25 2.38 8.06
C ASN A 83 1.27 3.42 6.95
N THR A 84 1.97 3.14 5.86
CA THR A 84 1.74 3.81 4.57
C THR A 84 0.64 3.06 3.83
N ILE A 85 -0.33 3.80 3.30
CA ILE A 85 -1.42 3.27 2.47
C ILE A 85 -1.35 3.96 1.12
N VAL A 86 -1.29 3.17 0.05
CA VAL A 86 -1.42 3.64 -1.34
C VAL A 86 -2.77 3.21 -1.88
N TYR A 87 -3.50 4.18 -2.46
CA TYR A 87 -4.79 4.01 -3.11
C TYR A 87 -4.59 4.07 -4.61
N ALA A 88 -5.10 3.08 -5.35
CA ALA A 88 -5.05 3.05 -6.80
C ALA A 88 -6.39 2.52 -7.38
N HIS A 89 -6.71 2.91 -8.61
CA HIS A 89 -7.85 2.40 -9.38
C HIS A 89 -7.39 1.75 -10.67
N LEU A 90 -8.19 0.82 -11.19
CA LEU A 90 -7.93 0.17 -12.47
C LEU A 90 -8.01 1.17 -13.62
N GLU A 91 -6.92 1.31 -14.36
CA GLU A 91 -6.84 2.14 -15.57
C GLU A 91 -7.10 1.30 -16.83
N ALA A 92 -6.53 0.08 -16.87
CA ALA A 92 -6.71 -0.87 -17.96
C ALA A 92 -6.56 -2.33 -17.47
N SER A 93 -7.26 -3.27 -18.10
CA SER A 93 -7.20 -4.72 -17.81
C SER A 93 -7.24 -5.56 -19.07
#